data_AF-A0A7Y2J4Y6-F1
#
_entry.id   AF-A0A7Y2J4Y6-F1
#
_cell.length_a   1.000
_cell.length_b   1.000
_cell.length_c   1.000
_cell.angle_alpha   90.00
_cell.angle_beta   90.00
_cell.angle_gamma   90.00
#
_symmetry.space_group_name_H-M   'P 1'
#
loop_
_entity.id
_entity.type
_entity.pdbx_description
1 polymer ?
#
loop_
_entity_poly.entity_id
_entity_poly.type
_entity_poly.pdbx_seq_one_letter_code
_entity_poly.pdbx_strand_id
1 'polypeptide(L)'
;MNAKPKFLKSIIAILVIVLIPYGVFLAFRIGQQGVFSAQDMIRYPLVFGGISILIVLLIKRYFLQEPLSDFNKTGGSWSNDLKWGLLLTAFYFILFALERISLRSLLNSPSNMELLGLMLEMREKPILLLLWFGPVLWIGVAFYEELIRVFLLSSLWKFSKNLRWILAVILITSLIMGFVHWNQGSYGIVTITIKSFVACWFFYKKRRLMPLVYAHVLYDGLQVAQLLLTYPQD
;
A
#
# COMPACT_ATOMS: atom_id res chain seq x y z
N MET A 1 -4.42 15.85 -31.35
CA MET A 1 -3.19 15.69 -30.52
C MET A 1 -2.86 14.21 -30.38
N ASN A 2 -1.65 13.78 -30.76
CA ASN A 2 -1.26 12.37 -30.76
C ASN A 2 -1.33 11.75 -29.36
N ALA A 3 -2.28 10.83 -29.12
CA ALA A 3 -2.47 10.13 -27.86
C ALA A 3 -1.37 9.08 -27.58
N LYS A 4 -0.73 8.55 -28.63
CA LYS A 4 0.31 7.51 -28.57
C LYS A 4 1.53 7.86 -27.68
N PRO A 5 2.17 9.05 -27.77
CA PRO A 5 3.31 9.38 -26.91
C PRO A 5 2.94 9.47 -25.42
N LYS A 6 1.72 9.90 -25.08
CA LYS A 6 1.27 9.94 -23.67
C LYS A 6 1.01 8.55 -23.10
N PHE A 7 0.49 7.65 -23.92
CA PHE A 7 0.31 6.25 -23.55
C PHE A 7 1.66 5.59 -23.25
N LEU A 8 2.60 5.63 -24.20
CA LEU A 8 3.90 5.01 -24.05
C LEU A 8 4.67 5.52 -22.82
N LYS A 9 4.69 6.85 -22.60
CA LYS A 9 5.30 7.44 -21.41
C LYS A 9 4.69 6.91 -20.10
N SER A 10 3.38 6.74 -20.04
CA SER A 10 2.74 6.23 -18.82
C SER A 10 3.05 4.76 -18.59
N ILE A 11 3.11 3.94 -19.65
CA ILE A 11 3.52 2.54 -19.54
C ILE A 11 4.96 2.43 -19.04
N ILE A 12 5.89 3.22 -19.61
CA ILE A 12 7.28 3.30 -19.13
C ILE A 12 7.33 3.70 -17.66
N ALA A 13 6.57 4.72 -17.27
CA ALA A 13 6.54 5.18 -15.89
C ALA A 13 6.01 4.09 -14.93
N ILE A 14 4.97 3.36 -15.31
CA ILE A 14 4.43 2.23 -14.53
C ILE A 14 5.46 1.09 -14.41
N LEU A 15 6.17 0.78 -15.50
CA LEU A 15 7.21 -0.24 -15.48
C LEU A 15 8.32 0.13 -14.50
N VAL A 16 8.84 1.37 -14.59
CA VAL A 16 9.95 1.85 -13.76
C VAL A 16 9.58 1.99 -12.28
N ILE A 17 8.37 2.46 -11.99
CA ILE A 17 7.95 2.77 -10.61
C ILE A 17 7.39 1.54 -9.89
N VAL A 18 6.69 0.66 -10.61
CA VAL A 18 5.86 -0.38 -10.00
C VAL A 18 6.36 -1.75 -10.39
N LEU A 19 6.30 -2.10 -11.68
CA LEU A 19 6.44 -3.49 -12.09
C LEU A 19 7.88 -4.00 -11.95
N ILE A 20 8.87 -3.19 -12.32
CA ILE A 20 10.29 -3.57 -12.17
C ILE A 20 10.68 -3.62 -10.69
N PRO A 21 10.46 -2.58 -9.85
CA PRO A 21 10.83 -2.64 -8.44
C PRO A 21 10.15 -3.79 -7.70
N TYR A 22 8.84 -4.00 -7.92
CA TYR A 22 8.12 -5.11 -7.30
C TYR A 22 8.55 -6.47 -7.83
N GLY A 23 8.81 -6.61 -9.14
CA GLY A 23 9.32 -7.85 -9.71
C GLY A 23 10.70 -8.22 -9.16
N VAL A 24 11.60 -7.24 -9.05
CA VAL A 24 12.94 -7.42 -8.45
C VAL A 24 12.82 -7.77 -6.96
N PHE A 25 11.97 -7.06 -6.21
CA PHE A 25 11.73 -7.37 -4.80
C PHE A 25 11.17 -8.79 -4.61
N LEU A 26 10.17 -9.17 -5.41
CA LEU A 26 9.59 -10.51 -5.35
C LEU A 26 10.62 -11.59 -5.69
N ALA A 27 11.42 -11.39 -6.74
CA ALA A 27 12.49 -12.31 -7.12
C ALA A 27 13.54 -12.43 -6.00
N PHE A 28 13.92 -11.30 -5.39
CA PHE A 28 14.80 -11.28 -4.23
C PHE A 28 14.23 -12.07 -3.06
N ARG A 29 12.95 -11.87 -2.72
CA ARG A 29 12.26 -12.58 -1.63
C ARG A 29 12.11 -14.08 -1.89
N ILE A 30 11.86 -14.48 -3.13
CA ILE A 30 11.79 -15.91 -3.50
C ILE A 30 13.18 -16.56 -3.41
N GLY A 31 14.24 -15.85 -3.77
CA GLY A 31 15.61 -16.36 -3.74
C GLY A 31 16.28 -16.35 -2.35
N GLN A 32 15.77 -15.57 -1.40
CA GLN A 32 16.37 -15.45 -0.07
C GLN A 32 15.95 -16.60 0.85
N GLN A 33 16.93 -17.33 1.41
CA GLN A 33 16.69 -18.30 2.48
C GLN A 33 16.97 -17.65 3.84
N GLY A 34 16.02 -16.86 4.34
CA GLY A 34 16.17 -16.19 5.62
C GLY A 34 15.00 -15.28 5.99
N VAL A 35 14.87 -15.00 7.29
CA VAL A 35 13.88 -14.08 7.88
C VAL A 35 14.55 -12.70 7.98
N PHE A 36 13.86 -11.64 7.58
CA PHE A 36 14.36 -10.27 7.78
C PHE A 36 14.54 -9.95 9.27
N SER A 37 15.65 -9.27 9.59
CA SER A 37 15.86 -8.73 10.95
C SER A 37 14.95 -7.53 11.22
N ALA A 38 14.78 -7.14 12.48
CA ALA A 38 14.03 -5.93 12.81
C ALA A 38 14.62 -4.67 12.14
N GLN A 39 15.95 -4.62 12.02
CA GLN A 39 16.63 -3.52 11.33
C GLN A 39 16.28 -3.48 9.84
N ASP A 40 16.19 -4.64 9.19
CA ASP A 40 15.78 -4.73 7.78
C ASP A 40 14.34 -4.28 7.62
N MET A 41 13.44 -4.72 8.52
CA MET A 41 12.04 -4.32 8.48
C MET A 41 11.83 -2.82 8.72
N ILE A 42 12.74 -2.13 9.40
CA ILE A 42 12.68 -0.66 9.56
C ILE A 42 13.33 0.06 8.38
N ARG A 43 14.57 -0.32 8.04
CA ARG A 43 15.36 0.37 7.01
C ARG A 43 14.78 0.18 5.63
N TYR A 44 14.37 -1.04 5.30
CA TYR A 44 13.91 -1.35 3.95
C TYR A 44 12.68 -0.52 3.56
N PRO A 45 11.56 -0.51 4.30
CA PRO A 45 10.40 0.30 3.92
C PRO A 45 10.72 1.80 3.91
N LEU A 46 11.52 2.29 4.86
CA LEU A 46 11.90 3.71 4.88
C LEU A 46 12.70 4.13 3.65
N VAL A 47 13.77 3.40 3.34
CA VAL A 47 14.66 3.73 2.23
C VAL A 47 13.96 3.46 0.91
N PHE A 48 13.39 2.26 0.73
CA PHE A 48 12.72 1.88 -0.50
C PHE A 48 11.46 2.71 -0.74
N GLY A 49 10.57 2.82 0.26
CA GLY A 49 9.35 3.61 0.17
C GLY A 49 9.64 5.09 0.00
N GLY A 50 10.57 5.65 0.79
CA GLY A 50 10.98 7.05 0.70
C GLY A 50 11.58 7.42 -0.67
N ILE A 51 12.51 6.62 -1.19
CA ILE A 51 13.09 6.83 -2.53
C ILE A 51 12.00 6.67 -3.60
N SER A 52 11.13 5.67 -3.48
CA SER A 52 10.06 5.45 -4.45
C SER A 52 9.06 6.60 -4.50
N ILE A 53 8.73 7.20 -3.35
CA ILE A 53 7.92 8.44 -3.30
C ILE A 53 8.59 9.53 -4.12
N LEU A 54 9.89 9.80 -3.91
CA LEU A 54 10.62 10.82 -4.66
C LEU A 54 10.60 10.52 -6.16
N ILE A 55 10.85 9.27 -6.56
CA ILE A 55 10.81 8.83 -7.96
C ILE A 55 9.43 9.06 -8.57
N VAL A 56 8.35 8.70 -7.88
CA VAL A 56 6.97 8.95 -8.35
C VAL A 56 6.73 10.44 -8.59
N LEU A 57 7.12 11.30 -7.64
CA LEU A 57 6.93 12.74 -7.73
C LEU A 57 7.73 13.33 -8.90
N LEU A 58 9.00 12.92 -9.06
CA LEU A 58 9.87 13.38 -10.15
C LEU A 58 9.36 12.91 -11.52
N ILE A 59 9.02 11.63 -11.65
CA ILE A 59 8.50 11.09 -12.92
C ILE A 59 7.17 11.75 -13.28
N LYS A 60 6.25 11.93 -12.31
CA LYS A 60 4.97 12.58 -12.59
C LYS A 60 5.17 14.04 -13.03
N ARG A 61 6.00 14.80 -12.31
CA ARG A 61 6.22 16.23 -12.60
C ARG A 61 7.03 16.48 -13.86
N TYR A 62 8.13 15.75 -14.08
CA TYR A 62 9.09 16.06 -15.15
C TYR A 62 8.94 15.16 -16.38
N PHE A 63 8.73 13.86 -16.20
CA PHE A 63 8.65 12.92 -17.32
C PHE A 63 7.25 12.88 -17.95
N LEU A 64 6.21 12.78 -17.10
CA LEU A 64 4.80 12.79 -17.52
C LEU A 64 4.24 14.20 -17.71
N GLN A 65 4.85 15.20 -17.08
CA GLN A 65 4.41 16.61 -17.11
C GLN A 65 2.97 16.77 -16.60
N GLU A 66 2.64 16.05 -15.52
CA GLU A 66 1.32 16.07 -14.89
C GLU A 66 1.37 16.76 -13.53
N PRO A 67 0.29 17.46 -13.15
CA PRO A 67 0.26 18.14 -11.86
C PRO A 67 0.15 17.14 -10.71
N LEU A 68 0.90 17.37 -9.63
CA LEU A 68 0.83 16.55 -8.43
C LEU A 68 -0.52 16.67 -7.71
N SER A 69 -1.28 17.73 -8.00
CA SER A 69 -2.64 17.92 -7.49
C SER A 69 -3.62 16.84 -7.95
N ASP A 70 -3.29 16.04 -8.98
CA ASP A 70 -4.10 14.88 -9.38
C ASP A 70 -4.27 13.85 -8.24
N PHE A 71 -3.34 13.81 -7.29
CA PHE A 71 -3.43 12.94 -6.11
C PHE A 71 -4.46 13.41 -5.08
N ASN A 72 -4.82 14.69 -5.12
CA ASN A 72 -5.83 15.31 -4.27
C ASN A 72 -6.66 16.32 -5.09
N LYS A 73 -7.32 15.81 -6.14
CA LYS A 73 -7.96 16.65 -7.15
C LYS A 73 -9.21 17.37 -6.64
N THR A 74 -9.94 16.73 -5.73
CA THR A 74 -11.08 17.37 -5.09
C THR A 74 -10.57 18.24 -3.95
N GLY A 75 -11.05 19.48 -3.89
CA GLY A 75 -10.81 20.32 -2.72
C GLY A 75 -11.37 19.65 -1.47
N GLY A 76 -10.66 19.78 -0.35
CA GLY A 76 -11.22 19.38 0.93
C GLY A 76 -10.27 19.63 2.09
N SER A 77 -10.84 19.74 3.28
CA SER A 77 -10.10 20.04 4.49
C SER A 77 -9.44 18.80 5.08
N TRP A 78 -8.43 19.04 5.92
CA TRP A 78 -7.78 17.99 6.73
C TRP A 78 -8.78 17.23 7.61
N SER A 79 -9.76 17.93 8.22
CA SER A 79 -10.81 17.31 9.02
C SER A 79 -11.66 16.31 8.21
N ASN A 80 -12.00 16.65 6.96
CA ASN A 80 -12.73 15.73 6.10
C ASN A 80 -11.89 14.51 5.74
N ASP A 81 -10.57 14.67 5.53
CA ASP A 81 -9.69 13.53 5.27
C ASP A 81 -9.58 12.60 6.47
N LEU A 82 -9.46 13.16 7.68
CA LEU A 82 -9.45 12.38 8.91
C LEU A 82 -10.77 11.60 9.08
N LYS A 83 -11.93 12.23 8.84
CA LYS A 83 -13.23 11.56 8.90
C LYS A 83 -13.32 10.39 7.91
N TRP A 84 -12.93 10.60 6.65
CA TRP A 84 -12.93 9.52 5.67
C TRP A 84 -11.91 8.43 6.00
N GLY A 85 -10.74 8.80 6.53
CA GLY A 85 -9.74 7.86 7.02
C GLY A 85 -10.30 6.93 8.10
N LEU A 86 -10.93 7.50 9.13
CA LEU A 86 -11.57 6.73 10.20
C LEU A 86 -12.68 5.81 9.70
N LEU A 87 -13.55 6.30 8.80
CA LEU A 87 -14.60 5.48 8.19
C LEU A 87 -14.04 4.31 7.38
N LEU A 88 -12.98 4.55 6.59
CA LEU A 88 -12.29 3.51 5.84
C LEU A 88 -11.60 2.51 6.77
N THR A 89 -10.97 2.95 7.85
CA THR A 89 -10.38 2.06 8.87
C THR A 89 -11.43 1.13 9.45
N ALA A 90 -12.57 1.66 9.89
CA ALA A 90 -13.66 0.85 10.43
C ALA A 90 -14.15 -0.18 9.39
N PHE A 91 -14.28 0.23 8.14
CA PHE A 91 -14.64 -0.66 7.04
C PHE A 91 -13.59 -1.75 6.78
N TYR A 92 -12.30 -1.43 6.86
CA TYR A 92 -11.22 -2.42 6.73
C TYR A 92 -11.22 -3.44 7.87
N PHE A 93 -11.55 -3.05 9.10
CA PHE A 93 -11.72 -4.00 10.20
C PHE A 93 -12.94 -4.91 10.03
N ILE A 94 -14.05 -4.37 9.51
CA ILE A 94 -15.22 -5.19 9.15
C ILE A 94 -14.83 -6.22 8.08
N LEU A 95 -14.16 -5.78 7.01
CA LEU A 95 -13.66 -6.67 5.96
C LEU A 95 -12.71 -7.72 6.52
N PHE A 96 -11.75 -7.31 7.36
CA PHE A 96 -10.83 -8.23 8.00
C PHE A 96 -11.55 -9.32 8.80
N ALA A 97 -12.59 -8.95 9.57
CA ALA A 97 -13.37 -9.92 10.32
C ALA A 97 -14.13 -10.90 9.40
N LEU A 98 -14.79 -10.38 8.36
CA LEU A 98 -15.52 -11.20 7.39
C LEU A 98 -14.59 -12.12 6.59
N GLU A 99 -13.46 -11.61 6.11
CA GLU A 99 -12.41 -12.35 5.39
C GLU A 99 -11.83 -13.45 6.29
N ARG A 100 -11.58 -13.15 7.57
CA ARG A 100 -11.06 -14.14 8.51
C ARG A 100 -12.04 -15.29 8.76
N ILE A 101 -13.34 -14.99 8.85
CA ILE A 101 -14.38 -16.01 9.04
C ILE A 101 -14.57 -16.85 7.76
N SER A 102 -14.54 -16.22 6.59
CA SER A 102 -14.92 -16.87 5.33
C SER A 102 -13.75 -17.51 4.56
N LEU A 103 -12.55 -16.93 4.60
CA LEU A 103 -11.43 -17.31 3.73
C LEU A 103 -10.31 -18.04 4.46
N ARG A 104 -10.23 -17.96 5.79
CA ARG A 104 -9.08 -18.49 6.54
C ARG A 104 -8.93 -20.01 6.43
N SER A 105 -10.02 -20.74 6.30
CA SER A 105 -10.01 -22.20 6.09
C SER A 105 -9.69 -22.62 4.65
N LEU A 106 -9.85 -21.70 3.69
CA LEU A 106 -9.72 -21.98 2.26
C LEU A 106 -8.33 -21.61 1.72
N LEU A 107 -7.64 -20.67 2.36
CA LEU A 107 -6.41 -20.06 1.86
C LEU A 107 -5.26 -20.23 2.85
N ASN A 108 -4.05 -20.39 2.31
CA ASN A 108 -2.85 -20.51 3.11
C ASN A 108 -2.40 -19.13 3.62
N SER A 109 -2.00 -19.08 4.89
CA SER A 109 -1.44 -17.89 5.52
C SER A 109 -0.28 -18.35 6.42
N PRO A 110 0.97 -18.26 5.92
CA PRO A 110 2.15 -18.61 6.70
C PRO A 110 2.27 -17.71 7.93
N SER A 111 2.91 -18.21 8.97
CA SER A 111 3.26 -17.40 10.14
C SER A 111 4.22 -16.28 9.74
N ASN A 112 3.93 -15.05 10.20
CA ASN A 112 4.79 -13.90 9.93
C ASN A 112 5.85 -13.77 11.02
N MET A 113 6.86 -14.65 10.97
CA MET A 113 7.95 -14.67 11.95
C MET A 113 8.80 -13.38 11.91
N GLU A 114 8.87 -12.71 10.76
CA GLU A 114 9.54 -11.40 10.60
C GLU A 114 8.86 -10.34 11.48
N LEU A 115 7.53 -10.19 11.32
CA LEU A 115 6.77 -9.25 12.12
C LEU A 115 6.81 -9.59 13.61
N LEU A 116 6.73 -10.88 13.97
CA LEU A 116 6.85 -11.30 15.36
C LEU A 116 8.23 -10.93 15.95
N GLY A 117 9.31 -11.21 15.23
CA GLY A 117 10.67 -10.86 15.66
C GLY A 117 10.87 -9.36 15.85
N LEU A 118 10.42 -8.57 14.88
CA LEU A 118 10.40 -7.10 14.97
C LEU A 118 9.67 -6.61 16.23
N MET A 119 8.54 -7.22 16.54
CA MET A 119 7.73 -6.84 17.70
C MET A 119 8.35 -7.20 19.03
N LEU A 120 9.00 -8.35 19.13
CA LEU A 120 9.76 -8.73 20.32
C LEU A 120 10.90 -7.73 20.55
N GLU A 121 11.66 -7.38 19.51
CA GLU A 121 12.72 -6.37 19.59
C GLU A 121 12.19 -4.97 19.95
N MET A 122 11.01 -4.58 19.46
CA MET A 122 10.38 -3.30 19.82
C MET A 122 10.09 -3.15 21.31
N ARG A 123 9.76 -4.26 21.98
CA ARG A 123 9.50 -4.24 23.42
C ARG A 123 10.77 -4.08 24.22
N GLU A 124 11.86 -4.67 23.76
CA GLU A 124 13.18 -4.49 24.37
C GLU A 124 13.75 -3.09 24.12
N LYS A 125 13.44 -2.50 22.95
CA LYS A 125 14.01 -1.22 22.49
C LYS A 125 12.90 -0.24 22.08
N PRO A 126 12.38 0.58 23.02
CA PRO A 126 11.29 1.52 22.75
C PRO A 126 11.54 2.51 21.60
N ILE A 127 12.81 2.80 21.28
CA ILE A 127 13.15 3.61 20.11
C ILE A 127 12.64 3.00 18.80
N LEU A 128 12.60 1.66 18.70
CA LEU A 128 12.07 0.97 17.52
C LEU A 128 10.55 1.16 17.39
N LEU A 129 9.81 1.31 18.51
CA LEU A 129 8.40 1.66 18.47
C LEU A 129 8.19 3.05 17.88
N LEU A 130 8.99 4.04 18.32
CA LEU A 130 8.92 5.41 17.80
C LEU A 130 9.26 5.46 16.30
N LEU A 131 10.29 4.73 15.88
CA LEU A 131 10.65 4.64 14.47
C LEU A 131 9.56 3.95 13.65
N TRP A 132 8.96 2.88 14.18
CA TRP A 132 7.94 2.11 13.48
C TRP A 132 6.62 2.85 13.35
N PHE A 133 6.02 3.25 14.46
CA PHE A 133 4.75 3.98 14.46
C PHE A 133 4.87 5.40 13.93
N GLY A 134 6.08 5.95 13.88
CA GLY A 134 6.40 7.22 13.24
C GLY A 134 6.75 7.03 11.76
N PRO A 135 8.00 7.31 11.35
CA PRO A 135 8.34 7.44 9.94
C PRO A 135 8.16 6.15 9.12
N VAL A 136 8.36 4.95 9.68
CA VAL A 136 8.24 3.70 8.90
C VAL A 136 6.80 3.51 8.44
N LEU A 137 5.85 3.48 9.38
CA LEU A 137 4.45 3.23 9.08
C LEU A 137 3.85 4.35 8.23
N TRP A 138 4.14 5.62 8.56
CA TRP A 138 3.57 6.75 7.85
C TRP A 138 4.15 6.95 6.46
N ILE A 139 5.48 6.90 6.30
CA ILE A 139 6.14 7.25 5.04
C ILE A 139 6.49 5.99 4.26
N GLY A 140 7.21 5.07 4.90
CA GLY A 140 7.76 3.89 4.24
C GLY A 140 6.73 2.84 3.82
N VAL A 141 5.60 2.78 4.52
CA VAL A 141 4.51 1.83 4.27
C VAL A 141 3.29 2.55 3.71
N ALA A 142 2.53 3.25 4.56
CA ALA A 142 1.20 3.73 4.18
C ALA A 142 1.21 4.79 3.07
N PHE A 143 2.00 5.87 3.22
CA PHE A 143 2.02 6.93 2.21
C PHE A 143 2.60 6.42 0.89
N TYR A 144 3.69 5.66 0.95
CA TYR A 144 4.31 5.04 -0.21
C TYR A 144 3.33 4.15 -0.98
N GLU A 145 2.71 3.16 -0.34
CA GLU A 145 1.85 2.20 -1.01
C GLU A 145 0.60 2.84 -1.60
N GLU A 146 -0.05 3.75 -0.87
CA GLU A 146 -1.22 4.46 -1.37
C GLU A 146 -0.87 5.42 -2.50
N LEU A 147 0.31 6.04 -2.47
CA LEU A 147 0.80 6.87 -3.57
C LEU A 147 1.01 6.04 -4.84
N ILE A 148 1.59 4.84 -4.73
CA ILE A 148 1.75 3.91 -5.85
C ILE A 148 0.37 3.49 -6.41
N ARG A 149 -0.56 3.13 -5.53
CA ARG A 149 -1.93 2.76 -5.93
C ARG A 149 -2.60 3.87 -6.73
N VAL A 150 -2.57 5.09 -6.20
CA VAL A 150 -3.13 6.27 -6.85
C VAL A 150 -2.39 6.61 -8.14
N PHE A 151 -1.08 6.44 -8.18
CA PHE A 151 -0.28 6.63 -9.38
C PHE A 151 -0.67 5.66 -10.51
N LEU A 152 -0.85 4.37 -10.19
CA LEU A 152 -1.34 3.36 -11.14
C LEU A 152 -2.71 3.72 -11.70
N LEU A 153 -3.67 4.01 -10.81
CA LEU A 153 -5.03 4.40 -11.20
C LEU A 153 -4.99 5.64 -12.11
N SER A 154 -4.32 6.71 -11.66
CA SER A 154 -4.24 7.97 -12.38
C SER A 154 -3.58 7.85 -13.75
N SER A 155 -2.55 7.01 -13.85
CA SER A 155 -1.81 6.77 -15.09
C SER A 155 -2.57 5.91 -16.09
N LEU A 156 -3.38 4.94 -15.64
CA LEU A 156 -4.07 4.00 -16.52
C LEU A 156 -5.49 4.45 -16.92
N TRP A 157 -6.28 4.96 -15.98
CA TRP A 157 -7.69 5.28 -16.30
C TRP A 157 -7.86 6.51 -17.21
N LYS A 158 -6.79 7.27 -17.46
CA LYS A 158 -6.85 8.50 -18.26
C LYS A 158 -6.94 8.20 -19.76
N PHE A 159 -6.70 6.95 -20.16
CA PHE A 159 -6.78 6.51 -21.55
C PHE A 159 -8.21 6.32 -22.06
N SER A 160 -9.17 6.11 -21.16
CA SER A 160 -10.56 5.99 -21.55
C SER A 160 -11.47 6.38 -20.40
N LYS A 161 -12.51 7.16 -20.72
CA LYS A 161 -13.58 7.51 -19.78
C LYS A 161 -14.64 6.39 -19.66
N ASN A 162 -14.52 5.31 -20.44
CA ASN A 162 -15.46 4.21 -20.40
C ASN A 162 -15.44 3.54 -19.02
N LEU A 163 -16.63 3.32 -18.44
CA LEU A 163 -16.77 2.70 -17.12
C LEU A 163 -16.11 1.31 -17.06
N ARG A 164 -16.24 0.50 -18.12
CA ARG A 164 -15.60 -0.83 -18.20
C ARG A 164 -14.09 -0.73 -18.11
N TRP A 165 -13.48 0.28 -18.76
CA TRP A 165 -12.04 0.52 -18.66
C TRP A 165 -11.63 0.92 -17.24
N ILE A 166 -12.37 1.83 -16.63
CA ILE A 166 -12.11 2.26 -15.24
C ILE A 166 -12.20 1.08 -14.27
N LEU A 167 -13.22 0.24 -14.41
CA LEU A 167 -13.38 -0.97 -13.60
C LEU A 167 -12.23 -1.96 -13.83
N ALA A 168 -11.80 -2.16 -15.07
CA ALA A 168 -10.64 -3.00 -15.38
C ALA A 168 -9.36 -2.46 -14.72
N VAL A 169 -9.13 -1.16 -14.77
CA VAL A 169 -7.97 -0.51 -14.12
C VAL A 169 -8.00 -0.67 -12.60
N ILE A 170 -9.18 -0.53 -11.97
CA ILE A 170 -9.36 -0.78 -10.53
C ILE A 170 -9.03 -2.23 -10.19
N LEU A 171 -9.52 -3.19 -10.98
CA LEU A 171 -9.28 -4.61 -10.78
C LEU A 171 -7.78 -4.94 -10.94
N ILE A 172 -7.16 -4.51 -12.03
CA ILE A 172 -5.72 -4.74 -12.30
C ILE A 172 -4.86 -4.14 -11.19
N THR A 173 -5.12 -2.89 -10.80
CA THR A 173 -4.38 -2.24 -9.71
C THR A 173 -4.52 -3.05 -8.42
N SER A 174 -5.72 -3.56 -8.14
CA SER A 174 -5.96 -4.32 -6.93
C SER A 174 -5.29 -5.68 -6.90
N LEU A 175 -5.26 -6.37 -8.04
CA LEU A 175 -4.49 -7.59 -8.20
C LEU A 175 -3.00 -7.35 -8.00
N ILE A 176 -2.44 -6.30 -8.62
CA ILE A 176 -1.02 -5.93 -8.45
C ILE A 176 -0.71 -5.73 -6.96
N MET A 177 -1.54 -4.96 -6.23
CA MET A 177 -1.33 -4.71 -4.81
C MET A 177 -1.44 -5.99 -3.97
N GLY A 178 -2.34 -6.93 -4.32
CA GLY A 178 -2.38 -8.25 -3.70
C GLY A 178 -1.14 -9.09 -3.96
N PHE A 179 -0.66 -9.15 -5.22
CA PHE A 179 0.50 -9.94 -5.60
C PHE A 179 1.81 -9.43 -5.00
N VAL A 180 1.94 -8.13 -4.74
CA VAL A 180 3.10 -7.58 -4.00
C VAL A 180 3.23 -8.19 -2.60
N HIS A 181 2.13 -8.66 -2.03
CA HIS A 181 2.07 -9.30 -0.72
C HIS A 181 2.12 -10.83 -0.81
N TRP A 182 2.76 -11.37 -1.85
CA TRP A 182 2.92 -12.81 -2.05
C TRP A 182 3.48 -13.56 -0.84
N ASN A 183 4.41 -12.93 -0.11
CA ASN A 183 5.02 -13.52 1.10
C ASN A 183 4.01 -13.77 2.25
N GLN A 184 2.82 -13.18 2.19
CA GLN A 184 1.74 -13.41 3.15
C GLN A 184 0.84 -14.61 2.76
N GLY A 185 1.21 -15.36 1.72
CA GLY A 185 0.46 -16.51 1.20
C GLY A 185 -0.80 -16.10 0.43
N SER A 186 -1.54 -17.10 -0.04
CA SER A 186 -2.76 -16.86 -0.83
C SER A 186 -3.83 -16.09 -0.05
N TYR A 187 -3.88 -16.24 1.28
CA TYR A 187 -4.77 -15.45 2.13
C TYR A 187 -4.42 -13.96 2.09
N GLY A 188 -3.15 -13.60 2.24
CA GLY A 188 -2.71 -12.20 2.17
C GLY A 188 -2.97 -11.59 0.80
N ILE A 189 -2.65 -12.31 -0.28
CA ILE A 189 -2.91 -11.87 -1.66
C ILE A 189 -4.39 -11.54 -1.87
N VAL A 190 -5.29 -12.44 -1.48
CA VAL A 190 -6.74 -12.26 -1.71
C VAL A 190 -7.30 -11.13 -0.83
N THR A 191 -7.00 -11.12 0.46
CA THR A 191 -7.53 -10.10 1.38
C THR A 191 -7.02 -8.69 1.05
N ILE A 192 -5.76 -8.56 0.65
CA ILE A 192 -5.21 -7.26 0.22
C ILE A 192 -5.79 -6.85 -1.14
N THR A 193 -6.04 -7.80 -2.05
CA THR A 193 -6.76 -7.51 -3.31
C THR A 193 -8.15 -6.92 -3.03
N ILE A 194 -8.91 -7.49 -2.07
CA ILE A 194 -10.24 -7.01 -1.70
C ILE A 194 -10.18 -5.61 -1.09
N LYS A 195 -9.30 -5.38 -0.10
CA LYS A 195 -9.09 -4.05 0.51
C LYS A 195 -8.62 -3.02 -0.51
N SER A 196 -7.73 -3.42 -1.42
CA SER A 196 -7.29 -2.59 -2.53
C SER A 196 -8.44 -2.19 -3.44
N PHE A 197 -9.37 -3.10 -3.73
CA PHE A 197 -10.53 -2.77 -4.56
C PHE A 197 -11.34 -1.63 -3.95
N VAL A 198 -11.53 -1.67 -2.62
CA VAL A 198 -12.20 -0.61 -1.85
C VAL A 198 -11.42 0.70 -1.90
N ALA A 199 -10.11 0.65 -1.66
CA ALA A 199 -9.24 1.83 -1.73
C ALA A 199 -9.30 2.47 -3.13
N CYS A 200 -9.19 1.66 -4.18
CA CYS A 200 -9.27 2.09 -5.58
C CYS A 200 -10.64 2.70 -5.91
N TRP A 201 -11.73 2.08 -5.45
CA TRP A 201 -13.08 2.58 -5.63
C TRP A 201 -13.31 3.90 -4.89
N PHE A 202 -12.85 3.99 -3.64
CA PHE A 202 -12.87 5.23 -2.88
C PHE A 202 -12.11 6.33 -3.62
N PHE A 203 -10.89 6.06 -4.09
CA PHE A 203 -10.11 7.04 -4.82
C PHE A 203 -10.78 7.44 -6.14
N TYR A 204 -11.39 6.49 -6.85
CA TYR A 204 -12.18 6.80 -8.05
C TYR A 204 -13.25 7.86 -7.79
N LYS A 205 -13.98 7.72 -6.67
CA LYS A 205 -15.09 8.61 -6.28
C LYS A 205 -14.64 9.92 -5.64
N LYS A 206 -13.66 9.86 -4.73
CA LYS A 206 -13.27 11.01 -3.90
C LYS A 206 -12.04 11.73 -4.44
N ARG A 207 -11.13 11.04 -5.15
CA ARG A 207 -9.88 11.61 -5.70
C ARG A 207 -9.00 12.28 -4.62
N ARG A 208 -8.93 11.65 -3.45
CA ARG A 208 -8.11 12.11 -2.32
C ARG A 208 -7.22 10.97 -1.81
N LEU A 209 -5.93 11.24 -1.71
CA LEU A 209 -4.91 10.30 -1.24
C LEU A 209 -4.90 10.20 0.29
N MET A 210 -4.93 11.33 0.99
CA MET A 210 -4.73 11.35 2.45
C MET A 210 -5.71 10.50 3.27
N PRO A 211 -7.01 10.39 2.93
CA PRO A 211 -7.90 9.45 3.62
C PRO A 211 -7.42 8.00 3.54
N LEU A 212 -6.87 7.58 2.40
CA LEU A 212 -6.34 6.22 2.23
C LEU A 212 -5.12 6.01 3.13
N VAL A 213 -4.23 7.01 3.18
CA VAL A 213 -3.02 6.98 4.01
C VAL A 213 -3.39 6.85 5.49
N TYR A 214 -4.31 7.69 5.97
CA TYR A 214 -4.79 7.59 7.36
C TYR A 214 -5.44 6.24 7.64
N ALA A 215 -6.26 5.75 6.71
CA ALA A 215 -6.92 4.47 6.87
C ALA A 215 -5.92 3.32 7.00
N HIS A 216 -4.89 3.33 6.16
CA HIS A 216 -3.81 2.35 6.12
C HIS A 216 -2.97 2.41 7.40
N VAL A 217 -2.47 3.59 7.79
CA VAL A 217 -1.72 3.79 9.05
C VAL A 217 -2.50 3.26 10.25
N LEU A 218 -3.78 3.62 10.36
CA LEU A 218 -4.60 3.20 11.49
C LEU A 218 -4.87 1.70 11.46
N TYR A 219 -5.16 1.13 10.28
CA TYR A 219 -5.43 -0.30 10.14
C TYR A 219 -4.22 -1.16 10.53
N ASP A 220 -3.03 -0.83 10.01
CA ASP A 220 -1.81 -1.58 10.30
C ASP A 220 -1.30 -1.28 11.71
N GLY A 221 -1.30 -0.01 12.11
CA GLY A 221 -0.87 0.43 13.43
C GLY A 221 -1.69 -0.20 14.54
N LEU A 222 -3.02 -0.26 14.42
CA LEU A 222 -3.87 -0.89 15.43
C LEU A 222 -3.66 -2.40 15.50
N GLN A 223 -3.41 -3.08 14.37
CA GLN A 223 -3.10 -4.52 14.39
C GLN A 223 -1.75 -4.80 15.06
N VAL A 224 -0.71 -4.01 14.76
CA VAL A 224 0.60 -4.14 15.41
C VAL A 224 0.48 -3.81 16.90
N ALA A 225 -0.24 -2.75 17.27
CA ALA A 225 -0.46 -2.38 18.67
C ALA A 225 -1.22 -3.47 19.43
N GLN A 226 -2.28 -4.04 18.85
CA GLN A 226 -3.01 -5.15 19.46
C GLN A 226 -2.09 -6.35 19.69
N LEU A 227 -1.26 -6.69 18.70
CA LEU A 227 -0.34 -7.81 18.80
C LEU A 227 0.74 -7.54 19.87
N LEU A 228 1.20 -6.29 20.03
CA LEU A 228 2.13 -5.87 21.09
C LEU A 228 1.52 -5.97 22.49
N LEU A 229 0.21 -5.81 22.63
CA LEU A 229 -0.49 -5.97 23.91
C LEU A 229 -0.85 -7.42 24.24
N THR A 230 -0.97 -8.29 23.21
CA THR A 230 -1.52 -9.65 23.38
C THR A 230 -0.49 -10.65 23.93
N TYR A 231 0.80 -10.47 23.67
CA TYR A 231 1.85 -11.34 24.23
C TYR A 231 2.56 -10.60 25.37
N PRO A 232 2.30 -10.83 26.66
CA PRO A 232 3.07 -10.15 27.72
C PRO A 232 4.56 -10.54 27.69
N GLN A 233 5.43 -9.70 28.25
CA GLN A 233 6.77 -10.13 28.66
C GLN A 233 6.59 -10.89 29.96
N ASP A 234 6.82 -12.20 29.93
CA ASP A 234 7.11 -12.97 31.14
C ASP A 234 8.63 -12.97 31.38
#